data_AF-A0A6G3XQK8-F1
#
_entry.id   AF-A0A6G3XQK8-F1
#
_cell.length_a   1.000
_cell.length_b   1.000
_cell.length_c   1.000
_cell.angle_alpha   90.00
_cell.angle_beta   90.00
_cell.angle_gamma   90.00
#
_symmetry.space_group_name_H-M   'P 1'
#
loop_
_entity.id
_entity.type
_entity.pdbx_description
1 polymer ?
#
loop_
_entity_poly.entity_id
_entity_poly.type
_entity_poly.pdbx_seq_one_letter_code
_entity_poly.pdbx_strand_id
1 'polypeptide(L)'
;EVAGLHVPAHNPSGPCVGFIGVVPEARGHGYGYDLLVECTNFLVEHGAEFVAGATDRGNVPMAAAFARAGYPITQEWVHLA
;
A
#
# COMPACT_ATOMS: atom_id res chain seq x y z
N GLU A 1 -2.53 21.43 5.97
CA GLU A 1 -2.38 21.23 4.51
C GLU A 1 -2.52 19.76 4.16
N VAL A 2 -2.72 19.44 2.89
CA VAL A 2 -2.82 18.05 2.40
C VAL A 2 -1.43 17.41 2.40
N ALA A 3 -1.26 16.30 3.11
CA ALA A 3 0.01 15.56 3.18
C ALA A 3 0.12 14.40 2.17
N GLY A 4 -1.02 13.88 1.71
CA GLY A 4 -1.06 12.73 0.83
C GLY A 4 -2.47 12.17 0.65
N LEU A 5 -2.56 11.02 0.01
CA LEU A 5 -3.80 10.29 -0.22
C LEU A 5 -3.55 8.78 -0.25
N HIS A 6 -4.58 8.03 0.10
CA HIS A 6 -4.69 6.60 -0.17
C HIS A 6 -5.91 6.32 -1.04
N VAL A 7 -5.82 5.32 -1.92
CA VAL A 7 -6.92 4.88 -2.78
C VAL A 7 -7.22 3.42 -2.47
N PRO A 8 -8.24 3.15 -1.62
CA PRO A 8 -8.75 1.79 -1.48
C PRO A 8 -9.44 1.37 -2.79
N ALA A 9 -9.26 0.12 -3.18
CA ALA A 9 -9.79 -0.39 -4.45
C ALA A 9 -10.31 -1.82 -4.30
N HIS A 10 -11.09 -2.25 -5.28
CA HIS A 10 -11.47 -3.65 -5.47
C HIS A 10 -11.24 -3.99 -6.95
N ASN A 11 -10.31 -4.90 -7.21
CA ASN A 11 -10.01 -5.38 -8.56
C ASN A 11 -10.59 -6.80 -8.75
N PRO A 12 -10.47 -7.45 -9.92
CA PRO A 12 -10.99 -8.81 -10.12
C PRO A 12 -10.43 -9.88 -9.16
N SER A 13 -9.30 -9.62 -8.51
CA SER A 13 -8.70 -10.52 -7.50
C SER A 13 -9.12 -10.19 -6.06
N GLY A 14 -9.91 -9.12 -5.84
CA GLY A 14 -10.43 -8.75 -4.53
C GLY A 14 -10.05 -7.33 -4.06
N PRO A 15 -10.27 -7.04 -2.76
CA PRO A 15 -9.88 -5.78 -2.13
C PRO A 15 -8.38 -5.56 -2.17
N CYS A 16 -7.94 -4.36 -2.56
CA CYS A 16 -6.53 -4.02 -2.63
C CYS A 16 -6.22 -2.55 -2.36
N VAL A 17 -4.97 -2.29 -1.98
CA VAL A 17 -4.39 -0.95 -1.94
C VAL A 17 -4.09 -0.54 -3.38
N GLY A 18 -4.91 0.35 -3.95
CA GLY A 18 -4.76 0.80 -5.32
C GLY A 18 -3.63 1.82 -5.50
N PHE A 19 -3.49 2.75 -4.55
CA PHE A 19 -2.44 3.76 -4.59
C PHE A 19 -2.17 4.38 -3.22
N ILE A 20 -0.90 4.69 -2.95
CA ILE A 20 -0.47 5.51 -1.81
C ILE A 20 0.42 6.63 -2.35
N GLY A 21 0.05 7.88 -2.05
CA GLY A 21 0.80 9.06 -2.48
C GLY A 21 1.05 10.01 -1.32
N VAL A 22 2.27 10.53 -1.24
CA VAL A 22 2.66 11.58 -0.29
C VAL A 22 3.21 12.76 -1.08
N VAL A 23 2.72 13.96 -0.79
CA VAL A 23 3.20 15.18 -1.45
C VAL A 23 4.70 15.36 -1.15
N PRO A 24 5.52 15.82 -2.11
CA PRO A 24 6.97 15.89 -1.95
C PRO A 24 7.43 16.55 -0.64
N GLU A 25 6.75 17.63 -0.25
CA GLU A 25 7.06 18.46 0.91
C GLU A 25 6.81 17.74 2.25
N ALA A 26 5.99 16.69 2.24
CA ALA A 26 5.63 15.91 3.42
C ALA A 26 6.37 14.55 3.51
N ARG A 27 7.31 14.27 2.60
CA ARG A 27 8.08 13.02 2.60
C ARG A 27 9.11 13.00 3.73
N GLY A 28 9.50 11.80 4.15
CA GLY A 28 10.46 11.60 5.26
C GLY A 28 9.84 11.58 6.66
N HIS A 29 8.51 11.81 6.78
CA HIS A 29 7.80 11.85 8.05
C HIS A 29 7.06 10.56 8.43
N GLY A 30 7.13 9.51 7.60
CA GLY A 30 6.45 8.24 7.86
C GLY A 30 5.03 8.12 7.26
N TYR A 31 4.48 9.19 6.69
CA TYR A 31 3.10 9.22 6.18
C TYR A 31 2.77 8.16 5.13
N GLY A 32 3.75 7.64 4.37
CA GLY A 32 3.48 6.52 3.44
C GLY A 32 3.02 5.25 4.16
N TYR A 33 3.56 4.98 5.36
CA TYR A 33 3.11 3.88 6.20
C TYR A 33 1.75 4.17 6.82
N ASP A 34 1.55 5.38 7.35
CA ASP A 34 0.29 5.75 8.00
C ASP A 34 -0.87 5.65 7.00
N LEU A 35 -0.69 6.19 5.78
CA LEU A 35 -1.67 6.08 4.71
C LEU A 35 -1.93 4.63 4.27
N LEU A 36 -0.91 3.76 4.28
CA LEU A 36 -1.07 2.34 3.99
C LEU A 36 -1.95 1.66 5.05
N VAL A 37 -1.67 1.89 6.34
CA VAL A 37 -2.44 1.34 7.46
C VAL A 37 -3.88 1.83 7.41
N GLU A 38 -4.10 3.13 7.19
CA GLU A 38 -5.45 3.69 7.06
C GLU A 38 -6.22 3.09 5.87
N CYS A 39 -5.56 2.92 4.71
CA CYS A 39 -6.16 2.24 3.56
C CYS A 39 -6.57 0.80 3.88
N THR A 40 -5.72 0.09 4.62
CA THR A 40 -5.98 -1.30 5.05
C THR A 40 -7.16 -1.36 5.99
N ASN A 41 -7.18 -0.50 7.01
CA ASN A 41 -8.27 -0.40 7.98
C ASN A 41 -9.59 -0.07 7.28
N PHE A 42 -9.59 0.90 6.37
CA PHE A 42 -10.76 1.25 5.59
C PHE A 42 -11.34 0.02 4.86
N LEU A 43 -10.49 -0.77 4.18
CA LEU A 43 -10.96 -1.96 3.47
C LEU A 43 -11.51 -3.03 4.44
N VAL A 44 -10.85 -3.25 5.57
CA VAL A 44 -11.30 -4.19 6.62
C VAL A 44 -12.66 -3.77 7.20
N GLU A 45 -12.84 -2.48 7.48
CA GLU A 45 -14.12 -1.92 7.95
C GLU A 45 -15.25 -2.11 6.92
N HIS A 46 -14.91 -2.24 5.64
CA HIS A 46 -15.84 -2.55 4.56
C HIS A 46 -15.94 -4.05 4.25
N GLY A 47 -15.50 -4.91 5.16
CA GLY A 47 -15.69 -6.36 5.10
C GLY A 47 -14.61 -7.13 4.37
N ALA A 48 -13.46 -6.51 4.08
CA ALA A 48 -12.33 -7.24 3.51
C ALA A 48 -11.72 -8.21 4.54
N GLU A 49 -11.79 -9.52 4.24
CA GLU A 49 -11.11 -10.56 5.02
C GLU A 49 -9.62 -10.70 4.63
N PHE A 50 -9.24 -10.15 3.48
CA PHE A 50 -7.87 -10.01 3.02
C PHE A 50 -7.72 -8.71 2.23
N VAL A 51 -6.51 -8.15 2.22
CA VAL A 51 -6.17 -6.96 1.44
C VAL A 51 -4.89 -7.22 0.66
N ALA A 52 -4.96 -7.11 -0.66
CA ALA A 52 -3.79 -7.22 -1.52
C ALA A 52 -3.10 -5.86 -1.73
N GLY A 53 -1.82 -5.89 -2.09
CA GLY A 53 -1.05 -4.72 -2.50
C GLY A 53 0.14 -5.19 -3.32
N ALA A 54 0.63 -4.33 -4.21
CA ALA A 54 1.82 -4.62 -5.01
C ALA A 54 2.74 -3.40 -5.03
N THR A 55 4.03 -3.65 -5.04
CA THR A 55 5.04 -2.60 -5.20
C THR A 55 6.27 -3.18 -5.88
N ASP A 56 6.96 -2.34 -6.65
CA ASP A 56 8.24 -2.72 -7.24
C ASP A 56 9.28 -2.92 -6.14
N ARG A 57 10.20 -3.87 -6.33
CA ARG A 57 11.34 -4.07 -5.43
C ARG A 57 12.19 -2.80 -5.25
N GLY A 58 12.30 -1.98 -6.30
CA GLY A 58 13.01 -0.69 -6.26
C GLY A 58 12.31 0.37 -5.40
N ASN A 59 11.02 0.22 -5.12
CA ASN A 59 10.28 1.08 -4.20
C ASN A 59 10.51 0.64 -2.75
N VAL A 60 11.77 0.73 -2.32
CA VAL A 60 12.25 0.30 -1.00
C VAL A 60 11.40 0.87 0.15
N PRO A 61 11.00 2.16 0.15
CA PRO A 61 10.16 2.69 1.23
C PRO A 61 8.80 2.01 1.33
N MET A 62 8.14 1.73 0.20
CA MET A 62 6.84 1.07 0.21
C MET A 62 6.96 -0.42 0.55
N ALA A 63 7.99 -1.10 0.05
CA ALA A 63 8.26 -2.50 0.40
C ALA A 63 8.49 -2.65 1.92
N ALA A 64 9.24 -1.73 2.53
CA ALA A 64 9.43 -1.69 3.97
C ALA A 64 8.12 -1.37 4.72
N ALA A 65 7.27 -0.48 4.19
CA ALA A 65 5.97 -0.18 4.77
C ALA A 65 5.04 -1.40 4.78
N PHE A 66 4.95 -2.14 3.67
CA PHE A 66 4.21 -3.40 3.59
C PHE A 66 4.72 -4.44 4.59
N ALA A 67 6.04 -4.65 4.64
CA ALA A 67 6.65 -5.59 5.59
C ALA A 67 6.35 -5.18 7.05
N ARG A 68 6.45 -3.88 7.37
CA ARG A 68 6.14 -3.34 8.71
C ARG A 68 4.65 -3.48 9.04
N ALA A 69 3.76 -3.38 8.05
CA ALA A 69 2.32 -3.58 8.22
C ALA A 69 1.91 -5.07 8.29
N GLY A 70 2.87 -6.00 8.14
CA GLY A 70 2.61 -7.43 8.25
C GLY A 70 2.10 -8.09 6.97
N TYR A 71 2.25 -7.44 5.82
CA TYR A 71 1.90 -8.04 4.52
C TYR A 71 2.90 -9.12 4.14
N PRO A 72 2.48 -10.39 3.96
CA PRO A 72 3.35 -11.43 3.46
C PRO A 72 3.57 -11.27 1.94
N ILE A 73 4.74 -11.67 1.46
CA ILE A 73 4.98 -11.81 0.02
C ILE A 73 4.35 -13.13 -0.44
N THR A 74 3.32 -13.05 -1.27
CA THR A 74 2.63 -14.22 -1.85
C THR A 74 3.00 -14.47 -3.31
N GLN A 75 3.51 -13.45 -4.00
CA GLN A 75 3.85 -13.51 -5.41
C GLN A 75 4.96 -12.51 -5.72
N GLU A 76 5.80 -12.87 -6.69
CA GLU A 76 6.83 -12.00 -7.22
C GLU A 76 6.83 -12.08 -8.76
N TRP A 77 6.88 -10.94 -9.43
CA TRP A 77 6.95 -10.87 -10.89
C TRP A 77 8.36 -10.44 -11.31
N VAL A 78 8.97 -11.25 -12.16
CA VAL A 78 10.28 -10.97 -12.73
C VAL A 78 10.10 -10.81 -14.24
N HIS A 79 10.39 -9.61 -14.75
CA HIS A 79 10.47 -9.38 -16.19
C HIS A 79 11.82 -9.90 -16.67
N LEU A 80 11.80 -11.00 -17.44
CA LEU A 80 12.97 -11.49 -18.17
C LEU A 80 13.01 -10.78 -19.53
N ALA A 81 14.21 -10.31 -19.90
CA ALA A 81 14.46 -9.67 -21.20
C ALA A 81 14.33 -10.66 -22.36
#